data_AF-A0A4P5Z3S2-F1
#
_entry.id   AF-A0A4P5Z3S2-F1
#
_cell.length_a   1.000
_cell.length_b   1.000
_cell.length_c   1.000
_cell.angle_alpha   90.00
_cell.angle_beta   90.00
_cell.angle_gamma   90.00
#
_symmetry.space_group_name_H-M   'P 1'
#
loop_
_entity.id
_entity.type
_entity.pdbx_description
1 polymer ?
#
loop_
_entity_poly.entity_id
_entity_poly.type
_entity_poly.pdbx_seq_one_letter_code
_entity_poly.pdbx_strand_id
1 'polypeptide(L)'
;MRTLAILVLLALPSLARAGYEMPCHIDGCQSVDGRYTIIAEPVGRIANHGPNQWNFVWHDNRTSDTRKFPAKGVSGGQTHSQLFIAPDGETFALFNHVTLWYPGKSDMHGATKLWGDRAGTPKDIQHEAFSRRIIIYRKDGTILKELGICDLLTPAELESVTTVFTRVHWIQEYPEFKTWKKAIRPAYAFCQVSPDYTVLEVHAIVPRGVKERTGRIVRVSLTDGSVLPADARLSHEKTPVRPVVGPAEPPDAETKTREGFVPSLDPVRVPGKFGWTAPKPANDLKPVE
;
A
#
# COMPACT_ATOMS: atom_id res chain seq x y z
N MET A 1 16.96 50.05 -42.55
CA MET A 1 15.90 50.33 -41.55
C MET A 1 14.65 49.61 -42.02
N ARG A 2 14.00 48.66 -41.35
CA ARG A 2 14.01 48.18 -39.97
C ARG A 2 13.60 46.69 -39.98
N THR A 3 14.26 45.96 -39.09
CA THR A 3 14.03 44.64 -38.51
C THR A 3 12.66 44.00 -38.74
N LEU A 4 12.63 42.87 -39.45
CA LEU A 4 11.50 41.93 -39.47
C LEU A 4 11.61 41.06 -38.21
N ALA A 5 10.78 41.32 -37.21
CA ALA A 5 10.77 40.58 -35.96
C ALA A 5 10.14 39.19 -36.16
N ILE A 6 10.97 38.15 -36.06
CA ILE A 6 10.57 36.76 -35.94
C ILE A 6 9.92 36.59 -34.56
N LEU A 7 8.58 36.55 -34.53
CA LEU A 7 7.82 36.10 -33.35
C LEU A 7 7.25 34.71 -33.66
N VAL A 8 8.13 33.70 -33.67
CA VAL A 8 7.70 32.30 -33.59
C VAL A 8 7.19 32.12 -32.16
N LEU A 9 5.87 32.14 -32.02
CA LEU A 9 5.18 31.69 -30.81
C LEU A 9 5.68 30.27 -30.49
N LEU A 10 6.61 30.18 -29.55
CA LEU A 10 6.89 28.99 -28.75
C LEU A 10 5.67 28.72 -27.84
N ALA A 11 4.52 28.43 -28.45
CA ALA A 11 3.45 27.69 -27.81
C ALA A 11 3.86 26.22 -27.82
N LEU A 12 4.92 25.89 -27.08
CA LEU A 12 5.03 24.52 -26.58
C LEU A 12 3.75 24.32 -25.79
N PRO A 13 2.88 23.35 -26.14
CA PRO A 13 1.90 22.92 -25.18
C PRO A 13 2.74 22.50 -23.99
N SER A 14 2.64 23.25 -22.90
CA SER A 14 2.75 22.66 -21.58
C SER A 14 1.75 21.51 -21.63
N LEU A 15 2.26 20.32 -21.99
CA LEU A 15 1.63 19.05 -21.76
C LEU A 15 1.45 19.05 -20.26
N ALA A 16 0.36 19.67 -19.82
CA ALA A 16 -0.19 19.57 -18.52
C ALA A 16 -0.33 18.06 -18.37
N ARG A 17 0.65 17.46 -17.71
CA ARG A 17 0.64 16.06 -17.31
C ARG A 17 -0.56 15.99 -16.37
N ALA A 18 -1.72 15.74 -16.95
CA ALA A 18 -2.97 15.47 -16.25
C ALA A 18 -2.60 14.50 -15.12
N GLY A 19 -2.95 14.90 -13.89
CA GLY A 19 -2.38 14.36 -12.65
C GLY A 19 -2.15 12.86 -12.74
N TYR A 20 -0.88 12.47 -12.86
CA TYR A 20 -0.49 11.07 -12.94
C TYR A 20 -0.90 10.42 -11.61
N GLU A 21 -1.85 9.50 -11.67
CA GLU A 21 -2.04 8.53 -10.59
C GLU A 21 -0.73 7.75 -10.44
N MET A 22 -0.28 7.60 -9.20
CA MET A 22 0.96 6.89 -8.90
C MET A 22 0.87 5.45 -9.44
N PRO A 23 1.93 4.91 -10.05
CA PRO A 23 1.93 3.52 -10.49
C PRO A 23 1.63 2.56 -9.33
N CYS A 24 0.99 1.43 -9.65
CA CYS A 24 0.81 0.36 -8.69
C CYS A 24 2.17 -0.16 -8.21
N HIS A 25 2.27 -0.42 -6.92
CA HIS A 25 3.48 -0.97 -6.31
C HIS A 25 3.11 -1.80 -5.08
N ILE A 26 4.01 -2.71 -4.73
CA ILE A 26 4.01 -3.41 -3.45
C ILE A 26 5.43 -3.24 -2.90
N ASP A 27 5.57 -2.46 -1.83
CA ASP A 27 6.86 -2.31 -1.18
C ASP A 27 7.22 -3.60 -0.42
N GLY A 28 8.45 -4.08 -0.61
CA GLY A 28 9.00 -5.25 0.09
C GLY A 28 9.20 -5.01 1.59
N CYS A 29 9.82 -5.96 2.28
CA CYS A 29 10.22 -5.84 3.68
C CYS A 29 11.41 -6.75 4.01
N GLN A 30 12.10 -6.47 5.12
CA GLN A 30 13.13 -7.32 5.71
C GLN A 30 12.79 -7.60 7.17
N SER A 31 13.19 -8.76 7.72
CA SER A 31 13.03 -9.05 9.16
C SER A 31 13.93 -8.14 9.99
N VAL A 32 13.60 -7.97 11.27
CA VAL A 32 14.35 -7.12 12.22
C VAL A 32 15.84 -7.43 12.26
N ASP A 33 16.21 -8.69 12.24
CA ASP A 33 17.61 -9.13 12.27
C ASP A 33 18.28 -9.12 10.89
N GLY A 34 17.55 -8.71 9.85
CA GLY A 34 18.01 -8.72 8.48
C GLY A 34 18.05 -10.10 7.83
N ARG A 35 17.67 -11.18 8.53
CA ARG A 35 17.83 -12.54 8.02
C ARG A 35 16.92 -12.83 6.84
N TYR A 36 15.68 -12.38 6.87
CA TYR A 36 14.69 -12.71 5.85
C TYR A 36 14.29 -11.48 5.06
N THR A 37 14.10 -11.63 3.76
CA THR A 37 13.63 -10.57 2.87
C THR A 37 12.42 -11.06 2.09
N ILE A 38 11.43 -10.20 1.89
CA ILE A 38 10.29 -10.44 1.01
C ILE A 38 10.15 -9.26 0.04
N ILE A 39 10.11 -9.53 -1.26
CA ILE A 39 9.83 -8.53 -2.28
C ILE A 39 8.68 -8.98 -3.17
N ALA A 40 8.10 -8.03 -3.89
CA ALA A 40 7.10 -8.29 -4.93
C ALA A 40 7.67 -7.90 -6.30
N GLU A 41 7.72 -8.87 -7.20
CA GLU A 41 8.16 -8.68 -8.58
C GLU A 41 6.95 -8.63 -9.51
N PRO A 42 6.82 -7.62 -10.38
CA PRO A 42 5.75 -7.56 -11.35
C PRO A 42 5.92 -8.66 -12.42
N VAL A 43 4.82 -9.28 -12.83
CA VAL A 43 4.79 -10.18 -13.99
C VAL A 43 4.42 -9.34 -15.21
N GLY A 44 5.43 -8.95 -15.98
CA GLY A 44 5.27 -8.10 -17.15
C GLY A 44 5.14 -6.61 -16.78
N ARG A 45 4.43 -5.85 -17.62
CA ARG A 45 4.28 -4.41 -17.46
C ARG A 45 3.18 -4.07 -16.45
N ILE A 46 3.50 -3.22 -15.47
CA ILE A 46 2.51 -2.67 -14.55
C ILE A 46 1.69 -1.56 -15.22
N ALA A 47 0.36 -1.69 -15.10
CA ALA A 47 -0.61 -0.68 -15.48
C ALA A 47 -1.21 -0.02 -14.23
N ASN A 48 -1.71 1.22 -14.34
CA ASN A 48 -2.27 1.95 -13.18
C ASN A 48 -3.52 1.29 -12.57
N HIS A 49 -4.25 0.49 -13.36
CA HIS A 49 -5.51 -0.13 -12.93
C HIS A 49 -5.57 -1.65 -13.19
N GLY A 50 -4.42 -2.25 -13.53
CA GLY A 50 -4.32 -3.69 -13.81
C GLY A 50 -5.00 -4.18 -15.10
N PRO A 51 -5.15 -5.52 -15.25
CA PRO A 51 -4.79 -6.54 -14.27
C PRO A 51 -3.27 -6.59 -14.07
N ASN A 52 -2.82 -6.30 -12.85
CA ASN A 52 -1.41 -6.37 -12.47
C ASN A 52 -1.16 -7.73 -11.82
N GLN A 53 -0.18 -8.47 -12.30
CA GLN A 53 0.23 -9.73 -11.71
C GLN A 53 1.56 -9.54 -11.00
N TRP A 54 1.72 -10.22 -9.87
CA TRP A 54 2.92 -10.14 -9.03
C TRP A 54 3.35 -11.54 -8.59
N ASN A 55 4.66 -11.73 -8.45
CA ASN A 55 5.25 -12.84 -7.71
C ASN A 55 5.85 -12.29 -6.42
N PHE A 56 5.65 -13.01 -5.32
CA PHE A 56 6.45 -12.79 -4.13
C PHE A 56 7.74 -13.60 -4.23
N VAL A 57 8.83 -12.97 -3.80
CA VAL A 57 10.14 -13.60 -3.66
C VAL A 57 10.58 -13.47 -2.22
N TRP A 58 10.52 -14.59 -1.50
CA TRP A 58 11.00 -14.73 -0.14
C TRP A 58 12.45 -15.25 -0.17
N HIS A 59 13.31 -14.72 0.69
CA HIS A 59 14.72 -15.08 0.74
C HIS A 59 15.24 -15.17 2.18
N ASP A 60 15.96 -16.24 2.52
CA ASP A 60 16.76 -16.35 3.75
C ASP A 60 18.21 -15.98 3.45
N ASN A 61 18.62 -14.76 3.82
CA ASN A 61 19.95 -14.22 3.58
C ASN A 61 21.07 -15.05 4.24
N ARG A 62 20.75 -15.87 5.26
CA ARG A 62 21.75 -16.69 5.95
C ARG A 62 22.03 -17.99 5.21
N THR A 63 20.98 -18.63 4.67
CA THR A 63 21.09 -19.93 4.00
C THR A 63 21.10 -19.82 2.48
N SER A 64 20.82 -18.62 1.96
CA SER A 64 20.56 -18.34 0.55
C SER A 64 19.34 -19.07 -0.04
N ASP A 65 18.48 -19.67 0.80
CA ASP A 65 17.22 -20.27 0.34
C ASP A 65 16.33 -19.18 -0.28
N THR A 66 15.75 -19.47 -1.43
CA THR A 66 14.91 -18.51 -2.17
C THR A 66 13.66 -19.21 -2.66
N ARG A 67 12.51 -18.59 -2.41
CA ARG A 67 11.20 -19.12 -2.79
C ARG A 67 10.46 -18.06 -3.58
N LYS A 68 10.01 -18.44 -4.77
CA LYS A 68 9.20 -17.59 -5.65
C LYS A 68 7.84 -18.21 -5.85
N PHE A 69 6.78 -17.44 -5.64
CA PHE A 69 5.42 -17.91 -5.77
C PHE A 69 4.47 -16.77 -6.16
N PRO A 70 3.32 -17.06 -6.80
CA PRO A 70 2.34 -16.04 -7.16
C PRO A 70 1.80 -15.29 -5.94
N ALA A 71 1.60 -13.97 -6.07
CA ALA A 71 0.98 -13.13 -5.05
C ALA A 71 -0.55 -13.36 -4.99
N LYS A 72 -0.96 -14.47 -4.38
CA LYS A 72 -2.37 -14.85 -4.24
C LYS A 72 -3.15 -13.77 -3.48
N GLY A 73 -4.34 -13.41 -3.97
CA GLY A 73 -5.21 -12.39 -3.38
C GLY A 73 -4.87 -10.93 -3.74
N VAL A 74 -3.79 -10.68 -4.49
CA VAL A 74 -3.36 -9.32 -4.89
C VAL A 74 -3.13 -9.21 -6.41
N SER A 75 -3.60 -10.21 -7.17
CA SER A 75 -3.59 -10.17 -8.63
C SER A 75 -4.66 -9.21 -9.12
N GLY A 76 -4.28 -7.99 -9.49
CA GLY A 76 -5.19 -7.05 -10.12
C GLY A 76 -5.32 -5.67 -9.51
N GLY A 77 -5.97 -4.80 -10.28
CA GLY A 77 -6.46 -3.50 -9.81
C GLY A 77 -5.37 -2.48 -9.45
N GLN A 78 -5.81 -1.47 -8.70
CA GLN A 78 -4.94 -0.46 -8.11
C GLN A 78 -4.39 -0.97 -6.78
N THR A 79 -3.08 -1.22 -6.75
CA THR A 79 -2.39 -1.79 -5.59
C THR A 79 -1.31 -0.82 -5.13
N HIS A 80 -1.43 -0.36 -3.89
CA HIS A 80 -0.44 0.48 -3.20
C HIS A 80 -0.19 -0.14 -1.83
N SER A 81 0.49 -1.28 -1.85
CA SER A 81 0.58 -2.15 -0.68
C SER A 81 1.95 -2.16 -0.06
N GLN A 82 2.01 -2.58 1.20
CA GLN A 82 3.24 -2.78 1.95
C GLN A 82 3.29 -4.21 2.47
N LEU A 83 4.45 -4.84 2.38
CA LEU A 83 4.75 -6.12 3.00
C LEU A 83 5.36 -5.92 4.39
N PHE A 84 5.17 -6.90 5.27
CA PHE A 84 5.76 -6.99 6.59
C PHE A 84 6.15 -8.44 6.84
N ILE A 85 7.37 -8.73 7.29
CA ILE A 85 7.84 -10.10 7.54
C ILE A 85 8.10 -10.31 9.02
N ALA A 86 7.59 -11.41 9.57
CA ALA A 86 7.78 -11.75 10.97
C ALA A 86 9.27 -12.03 11.27
N PRO A 87 9.73 -11.85 12.52
CA PRO A 87 11.14 -12.05 12.87
C PRO A 87 11.64 -13.48 12.63
N ASP A 88 10.75 -14.47 12.72
CA ASP A 88 11.09 -15.88 12.47
C ASP A 88 11.15 -16.25 10.98
N GLY A 89 10.64 -15.39 10.10
CA GLY A 89 10.56 -15.60 8.65
C GLY A 89 9.52 -16.63 8.21
N GLU A 90 8.72 -17.21 9.13
CA GLU A 90 7.74 -18.25 8.80
C GLU A 90 6.45 -17.66 8.21
N THR A 91 6.16 -16.40 8.54
CA THR A 91 5.00 -15.67 8.04
C THR A 91 5.38 -14.27 7.54
N PHE A 92 4.57 -13.76 6.63
CA PHE A 92 4.61 -12.37 6.21
C PHE A 92 3.19 -11.89 5.89
N ALA A 93 2.95 -10.59 6.00
CA ALA A 93 1.66 -9.97 5.76
C ALA A 93 1.75 -8.91 4.68
N LEU A 94 0.65 -8.70 3.97
CA LEU A 94 0.45 -7.60 3.04
C LEU A 94 -0.67 -6.70 3.56
N PHE A 95 -0.41 -5.39 3.62
CA PHE A 95 -1.41 -4.37 3.90
C PHE A 95 -1.71 -3.54 2.65
N ASN A 96 -2.99 -3.46 2.28
CA ASN A 96 -3.50 -2.62 1.20
C ASN A 96 -4.52 -1.63 1.77
N HIS A 97 -4.25 -0.33 1.66
CA HIS A 97 -5.10 0.72 2.21
C HIS A 97 -6.26 1.13 1.29
N VAL A 98 -6.21 0.79 -0.01
CA VAL A 98 -7.23 1.20 -0.98
C VAL A 98 -8.59 0.65 -0.59
N THR A 99 -9.65 1.48 -0.64
CA THR A 99 -10.97 1.09 -0.12
C THR A 99 -11.62 -0.04 -0.91
N LEU A 100 -11.62 0.07 -2.24
CA LEU A 100 -12.15 -0.96 -3.13
C LEU A 100 -11.01 -1.63 -3.89
N TRP A 101 -10.96 -2.95 -3.84
CA TRP A 101 -10.04 -3.76 -4.62
C TRP A 101 -10.81 -4.58 -5.65
N TYR A 102 -10.32 -4.61 -6.88
CA TYR A 102 -10.91 -5.39 -7.98
C TYR A 102 -9.78 -6.11 -8.75
N PRO A 103 -9.98 -7.36 -9.22
CA PRO A 103 -8.99 -8.08 -10.01
C PRO A 103 -8.64 -7.41 -11.35
N GLY A 104 -9.57 -6.70 -11.98
CA GLY A 104 -9.33 -6.03 -13.26
C GLY A 104 -10.01 -4.67 -13.39
N LYS A 105 -9.47 -3.82 -14.27
CA LYS A 105 -10.06 -2.53 -14.61
C LYS A 105 -11.49 -2.66 -15.14
N SER A 106 -11.77 -3.71 -15.92
CA SER A 106 -13.13 -4.01 -16.42
C SER A 106 -14.12 -4.22 -15.29
N ASP A 107 -13.69 -4.83 -14.18
CA ASP A 107 -14.53 -5.13 -13.03
C ASP A 107 -14.83 -3.86 -12.22
N MET A 108 -13.90 -2.90 -12.20
CA MET A 108 -14.10 -1.59 -11.59
C MET A 108 -15.22 -0.77 -12.25
N HIS A 109 -15.52 -1.05 -13.51
CA HIS A 109 -16.55 -0.38 -14.30
C HIS A 109 -17.68 -1.33 -14.73
N GLY A 110 -17.70 -2.56 -14.22
CA GLY A 110 -18.62 -3.61 -14.63
C GLY A 110 -20.01 -3.50 -14.00
N ALA A 111 -20.94 -4.36 -14.47
CA ALA A 111 -22.32 -4.39 -13.97
C ALA A 111 -22.43 -4.83 -12.49
N THR A 112 -21.43 -5.56 -11.98
CA THR A 112 -21.33 -6.02 -10.58
C THR A 112 -20.78 -4.95 -9.62
N LYS A 113 -20.63 -3.71 -10.08
CA LYS A 113 -20.09 -2.61 -9.29
C LYS A 113 -20.98 -2.28 -8.08
N LEU A 114 -20.36 -1.88 -6.97
CA LEU A 114 -21.04 -1.14 -5.92
C LEU A 114 -21.41 0.24 -6.44
N TRP A 115 -22.69 0.44 -6.75
CA TRP A 115 -23.24 1.71 -7.21
C TRP A 115 -23.66 2.58 -6.02
N GLY A 116 -23.41 3.88 -6.12
CA GLY A 116 -23.68 4.86 -5.07
C GLY A 116 -22.42 5.41 -4.44
N ASP A 117 -22.59 6.45 -3.62
CA ASP A 117 -21.49 7.09 -2.89
C ASP A 117 -21.09 6.30 -1.64
N ARG A 118 -21.88 5.32 -1.19
CA ARG A 118 -21.69 4.64 0.10
C ARG A 118 -22.06 3.17 0.02
N ALA A 119 -21.47 2.38 0.90
CA ALA A 119 -21.97 1.05 1.20
C ALA A 119 -23.32 1.21 1.92
N GLY A 120 -24.42 1.08 1.18
CA GLY A 120 -25.76 1.45 1.64
C GLY A 120 -26.49 0.34 2.38
N THR A 121 -25.97 -0.89 2.32
CA THR A 121 -26.58 -2.07 2.93
C THR A 121 -25.51 -2.99 3.55
N PRO A 122 -25.88 -3.84 4.52
CA PRO A 122 -24.99 -4.90 5.02
C PRO A 122 -24.44 -5.80 3.92
N LYS A 123 -25.22 -6.01 2.84
CA LYS A 123 -24.81 -6.81 1.68
C LYS A 123 -23.71 -6.12 0.87
N ASP A 124 -23.77 -4.79 0.73
CA ASP A 124 -22.73 -4.01 0.04
C ASP A 124 -21.40 -4.11 0.79
N ILE A 125 -21.46 -4.06 2.12
CA ILE A 125 -20.28 -4.14 2.98
C ILE A 125 -19.61 -5.52 2.86
N GLN A 126 -20.39 -6.60 2.70
CA GLN A 126 -19.86 -7.95 2.48
C GLN A 126 -19.33 -8.19 1.05
N HIS A 127 -19.40 -7.20 0.17
CA HIS A 127 -18.92 -7.35 -1.21
C HIS A 127 -17.41 -7.64 -1.23
N GLU A 128 -16.98 -8.54 -2.12
CA GLU A 128 -15.58 -8.98 -2.23
C GLU A 128 -14.62 -7.80 -2.43
N ALA A 129 -15.09 -6.72 -3.07
CA ALA A 129 -14.29 -5.52 -3.26
C ALA A 129 -13.84 -4.83 -1.96
N PHE A 130 -14.45 -5.10 -0.79
CA PHE A 130 -13.99 -4.64 0.52
C PHE A 130 -13.09 -5.64 1.26
N SER A 131 -12.91 -6.84 0.70
CA SER A 131 -12.03 -7.88 1.25
C SER A 131 -10.55 -7.58 0.98
N ARG A 132 -9.65 -8.34 1.62
CA ARG A 132 -8.20 -8.36 1.32
C ARG A 132 -7.51 -7.02 1.56
N ARG A 133 -7.76 -6.40 2.72
CA ARG A 133 -6.97 -5.25 3.21
C ARG A 133 -5.73 -5.70 3.95
N ILE A 134 -5.84 -6.81 4.68
CA ILE A 134 -4.70 -7.48 5.27
C ILE A 134 -4.75 -8.94 4.80
N ILE A 135 -3.67 -9.43 4.23
CA ILE A 135 -3.52 -10.84 3.89
C ILE A 135 -2.26 -11.35 4.58
N ILE A 136 -2.39 -12.44 5.32
CA ILE A 136 -1.28 -13.09 6.01
C ILE A 136 -0.94 -14.37 5.27
N TYR A 137 0.33 -14.57 5.00
CA TYR A 137 0.87 -15.69 4.26
C TYR A 137 1.87 -16.47 5.11
N ARG A 138 1.98 -17.77 4.84
CA ARG A 138 3.19 -18.54 5.16
C ARG A 138 4.30 -18.19 4.18
N LYS A 139 5.55 -18.48 4.54
CA LYS A 139 6.74 -18.31 3.66
C LYS A 139 6.70 -19.07 2.33
N ASP A 140 5.75 -19.99 2.13
CA ASP A 140 5.51 -20.70 0.88
C ASP A 140 4.42 -20.05 -0.01
N GLY A 141 3.85 -18.94 0.43
CA GLY A 141 2.78 -18.23 -0.27
C GLY A 141 1.36 -18.75 -0.01
N THR A 142 1.19 -19.71 0.90
CA THR A 142 -0.13 -20.14 1.35
C THR A 142 -0.77 -19.06 2.21
N ILE A 143 -2.00 -18.68 1.88
CA ILE A 143 -2.78 -17.71 2.68
C ILE A 143 -3.19 -18.38 4.00
N LEU A 144 -2.84 -17.74 5.11
CA LEU A 144 -3.26 -18.08 6.47
C LEU A 144 -4.59 -17.41 6.82
N LYS A 145 -4.70 -16.12 6.50
CA LYS A 145 -5.84 -15.29 6.88
C LYS A 145 -6.00 -14.15 5.88
N GLU A 146 -7.25 -13.83 5.59
CA GLU A 146 -7.64 -12.59 4.91
C GLU A 146 -8.52 -11.78 5.87
N LEU A 147 -8.29 -10.48 5.93
CA LEU A 147 -9.15 -9.52 6.64
C LEU A 147 -9.59 -8.45 5.65
N GLY A 148 -10.90 -8.25 5.57
CA GLY A 148 -11.54 -7.14 4.89
C GLY A 148 -11.82 -5.97 5.82
N ILE A 149 -12.40 -4.91 5.26
CA ILE A 149 -12.79 -3.71 6.03
C ILE A 149 -13.80 -4.07 7.14
N CYS A 150 -14.68 -5.03 6.88
CA CYS A 150 -15.73 -5.49 7.79
C CYS A 150 -15.19 -6.19 9.03
N ASP A 151 -14.01 -6.79 8.93
CA ASP A 151 -13.36 -7.44 10.07
C ASP A 151 -12.71 -6.42 11.02
N LEU A 152 -12.50 -5.19 10.53
CA LEU A 152 -11.72 -4.15 11.21
C LEU A 152 -12.60 -3.03 11.79
N LEU A 153 -13.79 -2.84 11.22
CA LEU A 153 -14.71 -1.75 11.55
C LEU A 153 -15.95 -2.24 12.30
N THR A 154 -16.45 -1.41 13.19
CA THR A 154 -17.77 -1.55 13.82
C THR A 154 -18.88 -1.20 12.81
N PRO A 155 -20.14 -1.61 13.07
CA PRO A 155 -21.26 -1.24 12.20
C PRO A 155 -21.40 0.27 11.94
N ALA A 156 -21.22 1.11 12.96
CA ALA A 156 -21.33 2.56 12.82
C ALA A 156 -20.20 3.18 11.98
N GLU A 157 -19.00 2.63 12.07
CA GLU A 157 -17.86 3.05 11.24
C GLU A 157 -18.05 2.61 9.78
N LEU A 158 -18.58 1.39 9.57
CA LEU A 158 -18.89 0.84 8.25
C LEU A 158 -19.87 1.72 7.45
N GLU A 159 -20.90 2.27 8.11
CA GLU A 159 -21.85 3.21 7.49
C GLU A 159 -21.19 4.49 6.94
N SER A 160 -19.97 4.80 7.40
CA SER A 160 -19.20 5.96 6.96
C SER A 160 -18.27 5.65 5.78
N VAL A 161 -18.13 4.37 5.42
CA VAL A 161 -17.28 3.94 4.31
C VAL A 161 -17.90 4.31 2.96
N THR A 162 -17.12 5.04 2.18
CA THR A 162 -17.50 5.51 0.84
C THR A 162 -17.00 4.52 -0.22
N THR A 163 -17.82 4.20 -1.22
CA THR A 163 -17.52 3.25 -2.30
C THR A 163 -16.67 3.89 -3.41
N VAL A 164 -15.42 4.25 -3.09
CA VAL A 164 -14.49 4.90 -4.04
C VAL A 164 -13.27 4.01 -4.33
N PHE A 165 -12.91 3.93 -5.61
CA PHE A 165 -11.93 2.98 -6.13
C PHE A 165 -10.46 3.40 -6.03
N THR A 166 -10.16 4.71 -5.96
CA THR A 166 -8.78 5.26 -5.90
C THR A 166 -8.43 5.86 -4.54
N ARG A 167 -9.31 5.74 -3.54
CA ARG A 167 -9.21 6.50 -2.30
C ARG A 167 -9.29 5.63 -1.07
N VAL A 168 -8.86 6.20 0.04
CA VAL A 168 -8.98 5.62 1.39
C VAL A 168 -10.14 6.30 2.10
N HIS A 169 -11.15 5.52 2.45
CA HIS A 169 -12.38 6.00 3.11
C HIS A 169 -12.79 5.13 4.30
N TRP A 170 -11.91 4.24 4.76
CA TRP A 170 -12.20 3.34 5.88
C TRP A 170 -11.23 3.50 7.05
N ILE A 171 -10.12 4.21 6.83
CA ILE A 171 -9.11 4.57 7.84
C ILE A 171 -8.71 6.03 7.68
N GLN A 172 -8.18 6.61 8.76
CA GLN A 172 -7.71 7.98 8.82
C GLN A 172 -6.19 8.07 8.72
N GLU A 173 -5.74 9.24 8.30
CA GLU A 173 -4.32 9.60 8.35
C GLU A 173 -3.88 9.82 9.80
N TYR A 174 -2.64 9.46 10.10
CA TYR A 174 -2.04 9.80 11.38
C TYR A 174 -1.72 11.31 11.46
N PRO A 175 -1.90 11.96 12.63
CA PRO A 175 -1.82 13.42 12.78
C PRO A 175 -0.48 14.06 12.38
N GLU A 176 0.61 13.30 12.42
CA GLU A 176 1.93 13.76 12.00
C GLU A 176 2.06 14.00 10.49
N PHE A 177 1.11 13.49 9.69
CA PHE A 177 1.02 13.77 8.25
C PHE A 177 0.04 14.92 8.02
N LYS A 178 0.43 15.96 7.27
CA LYS A 178 -0.50 17.03 6.87
C LYS A 178 -1.41 16.55 5.76
N THR A 179 -0.90 15.69 4.89
CA THR A 179 -1.68 14.96 3.89
C THR A 179 -0.94 13.72 3.41
N TRP A 180 -1.64 12.60 3.24
CA TRP A 180 -1.12 11.36 2.65
C TRP A 180 -0.52 11.60 1.26
N LYS A 181 -1.02 12.62 0.54
CA LYS A 181 -0.52 13.01 -0.78
C LYS A 181 0.90 13.57 -0.73
N LYS A 182 1.44 13.91 0.45
CA LYS A 182 2.82 14.35 0.64
C LYS A 182 3.68 13.30 1.34
N ALA A 183 3.07 12.22 1.83
CA ALA A 183 3.82 11.08 2.31
C ALA A 183 4.65 10.46 1.18
N ILE A 184 5.83 9.97 1.53
CA ILE A 184 6.75 9.32 0.59
C ILE A 184 6.12 8.07 -0.04
N ARG A 185 5.28 7.38 0.75
CA ARG A 185 4.34 6.35 0.34
C ARG A 185 2.99 6.66 0.99
N PRO A 186 1.88 6.64 0.24
CA PRO A 186 0.54 6.84 0.80
C PRO A 186 0.25 5.92 1.98
N ALA A 187 0.62 4.64 1.89
CA ALA A 187 0.36 3.64 2.93
C ALA A 187 0.87 4.07 4.31
N TYR A 188 2.02 4.73 4.39
CA TYR A 188 2.65 5.14 5.65
C TYR A 188 1.87 6.22 6.40
N ALA A 189 1.03 6.97 5.69
CA ALA A 189 0.14 7.92 6.34
C ALA A 189 -1.01 7.24 7.09
N PHE A 190 -1.30 5.98 6.77
CA PHE A 190 -2.50 5.27 7.24
C PHE A 190 -2.20 4.12 8.20
N CYS A 191 -0.93 3.79 8.43
CA CYS A 191 -0.56 2.73 9.35
C CYS A 191 0.64 3.06 10.23
N GLN A 192 0.66 2.44 11.39
CA GLN A 192 1.83 2.24 12.22
C GLN A 192 2.09 0.74 12.32
N VAL A 193 3.33 0.35 12.54
CA VAL A 193 3.73 -1.04 12.69
C VAL A 193 4.71 -1.16 13.85
N SER A 194 4.55 -2.21 14.63
CA SER A 194 5.50 -2.57 15.69
C SER A 194 6.92 -2.74 15.13
N PRO A 195 7.96 -2.42 15.92
CA PRO A 195 9.35 -2.67 15.55
C PRO A 195 9.65 -4.12 15.15
N ASP A 196 8.94 -5.10 15.70
CA ASP A 196 9.09 -6.51 15.33
C ASP A 196 8.24 -6.96 14.14
N TYR A 197 7.50 -6.04 13.53
CA TYR A 197 6.59 -6.29 12.41
C TYR A 197 5.49 -7.33 12.68
N THR A 198 5.13 -7.56 13.95
CA THR A 198 4.06 -8.51 14.33
C THR A 198 2.72 -7.87 14.63
N VAL A 199 2.66 -6.54 14.79
CA VAL A 199 1.45 -5.77 15.06
C VAL A 199 1.34 -4.59 14.10
N LEU A 200 0.22 -4.51 13.38
CA LEU A 200 -0.19 -3.36 12.58
C LEU A 200 -1.25 -2.55 13.34
N GLU A 201 -1.13 -1.23 13.30
CA GLU A 201 -2.11 -0.30 13.87
C GLU A 201 -2.63 0.67 12.81
N VAL A 202 -3.94 0.85 12.78
CA VAL A 202 -4.63 1.84 11.95
C VAL A 202 -5.65 2.60 12.77
N HIS A 203 -5.96 3.83 12.36
CA HIS A 203 -7.10 4.57 12.89
C HIS A 203 -8.31 4.33 11.99
N ALA A 204 -9.36 3.72 12.51
CA ALA A 204 -10.63 3.54 11.80
C ALA A 204 -11.23 4.89 11.39
N ILE A 205 -12.08 4.92 10.37
CA ILE A 205 -12.85 6.13 10.06
C ILE A 205 -13.78 6.50 11.22
N VAL A 206 -13.90 7.79 11.53
CA VAL A 206 -14.85 8.29 12.54
C VAL A 206 -16.30 8.13 12.03
N PRO A 207 -17.21 7.56 12.84
CA PRO A 207 -18.62 7.46 12.46
C PRO A 207 -19.26 8.81 12.19
N ARG A 208 -20.18 8.86 11.23
CA ARG A 208 -20.88 10.09 10.88
C ARG A 208 -21.64 10.67 12.07
N GLY A 209 -21.54 11.99 12.25
CA GLY A 209 -22.24 12.71 13.32
C GLY A 209 -21.53 12.69 14.67
N VAL A 210 -20.43 11.94 14.80
CA VAL A 210 -19.56 11.99 15.97
C VAL A 210 -18.68 13.23 15.89
N LYS A 211 -18.54 13.94 17.03
CA LYS A 211 -17.74 15.18 17.12
C LYS A 211 -16.24 14.93 17.27
N GLU A 212 -15.86 13.74 17.71
CA GLU A 212 -14.46 13.33 17.82
C GLU A 212 -13.78 13.42 16.46
N ARG A 213 -12.50 13.83 16.45
CA ARG A 213 -11.74 13.99 15.22
C ARG A 213 -10.85 12.79 14.90
N THR A 214 -10.59 11.98 15.91
CA THR A 214 -9.67 10.83 15.83
C THR A 214 -10.49 9.56 15.91
N GLY A 215 -10.25 8.68 14.95
CA GLY A 215 -10.87 7.38 14.87
C GLY A 215 -10.39 6.44 15.95
N ARG A 216 -11.16 5.37 16.14
CA ARG A 216 -10.80 4.27 17.03
C ARG A 216 -9.53 3.58 16.53
N ILE A 217 -8.63 3.25 17.45
CA ILE A 217 -7.45 2.45 17.16
C ILE A 217 -7.88 1.00 16.89
N VAL A 218 -7.41 0.45 15.77
CA VAL A 218 -7.54 -0.96 15.41
C VAL A 218 -6.14 -1.55 15.31
N ARG A 219 -5.89 -2.61 16.07
CA ARG A 219 -4.62 -3.33 16.06
C ARG A 219 -4.84 -4.74 15.56
N VAL A 220 -3.94 -5.20 14.70
CA VAL A 220 -4.00 -6.53 14.09
C VAL A 220 -2.67 -7.23 14.29
N SER A 221 -2.71 -8.44 14.82
CA SER A 221 -1.58 -9.35 14.81
C SER A 221 -1.31 -9.81 13.38
N LEU A 222 -0.12 -9.52 12.86
CA LEU A 222 0.29 -9.86 11.50
C LEU A 222 0.75 -11.31 11.34
N THR A 223 0.83 -12.07 12.42
CA THR A 223 1.22 -13.50 12.39
C THR A 223 0.02 -14.44 12.30
N ASP A 224 -1.11 -14.08 12.93
CA ASP A 224 -2.33 -14.91 12.98
C ASP A 224 -3.61 -14.19 12.52
N GLY A 225 -3.58 -12.87 12.38
CA GLY A 225 -4.70 -12.05 11.93
C GLY A 225 -5.74 -11.77 12.99
N SER A 226 -5.42 -11.99 14.28
CA SER A 226 -6.29 -11.60 15.38
C SER A 226 -6.36 -10.07 15.51
N VAL A 227 -7.57 -9.56 15.74
CA VAL A 227 -7.77 -8.14 16.11
C VAL A 227 -7.54 -8.02 17.61
N LEU A 228 -6.58 -7.19 18.00
CA LEU A 228 -6.21 -7.00 19.40
C LEU A 228 -7.14 -5.97 20.07
N PRO A 229 -7.45 -6.15 21.37
CA PRO A 229 -8.16 -5.14 22.15
C PRO A 229 -7.45 -3.78 22.13
N ALA A 230 -8.22 -2.69 22.15
CA ALA A 230 -7.67 -1.34 22.14
C ALA A 230 -6.82 -1.04 23.39
N ASP A 231 -7.19 -1.64 24.53
CA ASP A 231 -6.51 -1.53 25.83
C ASP A 231 -5.45 -2.62 26.04
N ALA A 232 -5.14 -3.42 25.01
CA ALA A 232 -4.09 -4.43 25.08
C ALA A 232 -2.75 -3.78 25.47
N ARG A 233 -2.16 -4.27 26.56
CA ARG A 233 -0.82 -3.87 26.99
C ARG A 233 0.21 -4.60 26.13
N LEU A 234 0.84 -3.87 25.22
CA LEU A 234 1.88 -4.40 24.35
C LEU A 234 3.26 -4.18 24.98
N SER A 235 4.20 -5.09 24.69
CA SER A 235 5.61 -4.85 25.01
C SER A 235 6.14 -3.70 24.14
N HIS A 236 7.32 -3.19 24.48
CA HIS A 236 7.95 -2.10 23.73
C HIS A 236 8.19 -2.49 22.25
N GLU A 237 8.62 -3.74 22.01
CA GLU A 237 8.89 -4.28 20.67
C GLU A 237 7.63 -4.45 19.83
N LYS A 238 6.48 -4.61 20.49
CA LYS A 238 5.16 -4.78 19.86
C LYS A 238 4.33 -3.50 19.81
N THR A 239 4.83 -2.41 20.40
CA THR A 239 4.15 -1.12 20.38
C THR A 239 4.30 -0.51 18.99
N PRO A 240 3.19 -0.30 18.25
CA PRO A 240 3.25 0.26 16.91
C PRO A 240 3.90 1.64 16.88
N VAL A 241 4.74 1.85 15.88
CA VAL A 241 5.38 3.13 15.59
C VAL A 241 5.29 3.43 14.10
N ARG A 242 5.63 4.65 13.69
CA ARG A 242 5.64 5.01 12.27
C ARG A 242 6.56 4.07 11.48
N PRO A 243 6.12 3.54 10.31
CA PRO A 243 6.86 2.54 9.54
C PRO A 243 8.12 3.09 8.84
N VAL A 244 8.42 4.38 8.99
CA VAL A 244 9.57 5.04 8.38
C VAL A 244 10.33 5.92 9.36
N VAL A 245 11.65 5.90 9.19
CA VAL A 245 12.58 6.82 9.84
C VAL A 245 12.83 8.03 8.93
N GLY A 246 12.83 9.23 9.51
CA GLY A 246 13.02 10.50 8.78
C GLY A 246 11.80 11.44 8.82
N PRO A 247 11.78 12.51 8.02
CA PRO A 247 10.64 13.41 7.95
C PRO A 247 9.42 12.69 7.34
N ALA A 248 8.22 12.94 7.89
CA ALA A 248 6.97 12.36 7.38
C ALA A 248 6.65 12.82 5.93
N GLU A 249 7.10 14.03 5.59
CA GLU A 249 6.94 14.66 4.28
C GLU A 249 8.33 15.13 3.80
N PRO A 250 8.95 14.47 2.79
CA PRO A 250 10.21 14.95 2.24
C PRO A 250 10.00 16.29 1.50
N PRO A 251 10.95 17.25 1.60
CA PRO A 251 10.79 18.60 1.07
C PRO A 251 10.52 18.66 -0.45
N ASP A 252 11.07 17.71 -1.22
CA ASP A 252 10.98 17.66 -2.69
C ASP A 252 10.21 16.43 -3.18
N ALA A 253 9.04 16.16 -2.59
CA ALA A 253 8.16 15.06 -2.97
C ALA A 253 7.46 15.26 -4.35
N GLU A 254 8.18 15.73 -5.36
CA GLU A 254 7.76 15.60 -6.76
C GLU A 254 7.57 14.13 -7.13
N THR A 255 6.66 13.82 -8.05
CA THR A 255 6.23 12.45 -8.36
C THR A 255 7.40 11.52 -8.70
N LYS A 256 8.43 12.06 -9.38
CA LYS A 256 9.63 11.30 -9.78
C LYS A 256 10.49 10.87 -8.59
N THR A 257 10.57 11.68 -7.54
CA THR A 257 11.35 11.37 -6.33
C THR A 257 10.70 10.23 -5.56
N ARG A 258 9.36 10.10 -5.63
CA ARG A 258 8.62 9.02 -4.95
C ARG A 258 8.84 7.68 -5.62
N GLU A 259 8.82 7.62 -6.95
CA GLU A 259 8.98 6.36 -7.70
C GLU A 259 10.35 5.70 -7.43
N GLY A 260 11.41 6.50 -7.25
CA GLY A 260 12.75 6.02 -6.91
C GLY A 260 13.02 5.84 -5.42
N PHE A 261 12.02 6.04 -4.56
CA PHE A 261 12.21 5.81 -3.12
C PHE A 261 12.30 4.32 -2.84
N VAL A 262 13.43 3.90 -2.29
CA VAL A 262 13.62 2.59 -1.70
C VAL A 262 13.42 2.78 -0.20
N PRO A 263 12.30 2.32 0.37
CA PRO A 263 12.16 2.34 1.82
C PRO A 263 13.31 1.59 2.45
N SER A 264 13.80 2.07 3.58
CA SER A 264 14.85 1.35 4.31
C SER A 264 14.37 -0.01 4.81
N LEU A 265 13.04 -0.19 4.92
CA LEU A 265 12.37 -1.42 5.38
C LEU A 265 13.00 -1.95 6.67
N ASP A 266 13.30 -1.00 7.54
CA ASP A 266 14.46 -0.89 8.42
C ASP A 266 14.70 -2.02 9.44
N PRO A 267 15.85 -2.71 9.43
CA PRO A 267 16.14 -3.64 10.52
C PRO A 267 16.41 -2.96 11.87
N VAL A 268 16.73 -1.64 11.98
CA VAL A 268 16.76 -0.96 13.30
C VAL A 268 16.51 0.57 13.33
N ARG A 269 17.03 1.41 12.40
CA ARG A 269 16.89 2.91 12.42
C ARG A 269 17.40 3.69 11.18
N VAL A 270 17.56 3.08 10.00
CA VAL A 270 18.12 3.75 8.81
C VAL A 270 17.02 4.48 8.01
N PRO A 271 17.20 5.74 7.60
CA PRO A 271 16.30 6.40 6.64
C PRO A 271 16.31 5.70 5.27
N GLY A 272 15.16 5.64 4.59
CA GLY A 272 15.10 5.16 3.21
C GLY A 272 15.96 6.01 2.26
N LYS A 273 16.26 5.46 1.08
CA LYS A 273 17.15 6.11 0.10
C LYS A 273 16.38 6.45 -1.17
N PHE A 274 16.71 7.58 -1.76
CA PHE A 274 16.26 7.93 -3.11
C PHE A 274 17.29 7.41 -4.11
N GLY A 275 16.94 6.39 -4.85
CA GLY A 275 17.76 5.84 -5.93
C GLY A 275 17.02 6.02 -7.25
N TRP A 276 17.40 7.00 -8.05
CA TRP A 276 16.94 7.04 -9.44
C TRP A 276 17.92 6.24 -10.30
N THR A 277 17.71 4.94 -10.44
CA THR A 277 18.15 4.23 -11.63
C THR A 277 16.99 4.27 -12.62
N ALA A 278 17.11 5.07 -13.68
CA ALA A 278 16.18 5.01 -14.79
C ALA A 278 15.95 3.54 -15.16
N PRO A 279 14.70 3.09 -15.36
CA PRO A 279 14.51 1.84 -16.07
C PRO A 279 15.28 1.97 -17.40
N LYS A 280 16.20 1.04 -17.68
CA LYS A 280 16.78 0.97 -19.03
C LYS A 280 15.59 0.88 -20.00
N PRO A 281 15.51 1.75 -21.02
CA PRO A 281 14.43 1.68 -21.99
C PRO A 281 14.38 0.27 -22.58
N ALA A 282 13.16 -0.27 -22.71
CA ALA A 282 12.90 -1.65 -23.15
C ALA A 282 13.40 -1.99 -24.56
N ASN A 283 14.04 -1.05 -25.26
CA ASN A 283 14.59 -1.24 -26.60
C ASN A 283 15.89 -2.07 -26.63
N ASP A 284 16.46 -2.41 -25.47
CA ASP A 284 17.66 -3.26 -25.39
C ASP A 284 17.34 -4.76 -25.29
N LEU A 285 16.06 -5.16 -25.23
CA LEU A 285 15.67 -6.56 -25.35
C LEU A 285 15.69 -6.92 -26.83
N LYS A 286 16.79 -7.53 -27.27
CA LYS A 286 16.83 -8.22 -28.58
C LYS A 286 15.68 -9.25 -28.61
N PRO A 287 14.98 -9.38 -29.74
CA PRO A 287 14.02 -10.46 -29.91
C PRO A 287 14.72 -11.77 -29.59
N VAL A 288 14.06 -12.61 -28.78
CA VAL A 288 14.46 -14.00 -28.60
C VAL A 288 14.15 -14.68 -29.93
N GLU A 289 15.20 -15.09 -30.65
CA GLU A 289 15.10 -16.02 -31.79
C GLU A 289 14.76 -17.42 -31.31
#